data_AF-A0A7X0XJB9-F1
#
_entry.id   AF-A0A7X0XJB9-F1
#
_cell.length_a   1.000
_cell.length_b   1.000
_cell.length_c   1.000
_cell.angle_alpha   90.00
_cell.angle_beta   90.00
_cell.angle_gamma   90.00
#
_symmetry.space_group_name_H-M   'P 1'
#
loop_
_entity.id
_entity.type
_entity.pdbx_description
1 polymer ?
#
loop_
_entity_poly.entity_id
_entity_poly.type
_entity_poly.pdbx_seq_one_letter_code
_entity_poly.pdbx_strand_id
1 'polypeptide(L)'
;MQKEAALFVYVDISNSRTIFSAMSEGTAILNDFVDMLNTAYKDILITPFSIKDGDAIVGGVRDFTALLHIYSNCLTHYYSEDFKTSFKHLPAVQNETLNFYFGAGIGYIDTQSDNINIVNGTSIINAIEASNIAKTITKSQTNQKKSAVSNNENYFFAKQPFKFYCLADSQSFGNVVNALFFLAFEQLIRSDKQQQLFRVKDEHPEYSNIEIGMEMGYSTLSKADISSRISVLMANSDYYLYTKVRQDIIHFLVDLQKIMKGSA
;
A
#
# COMPACT_ATOMS: atom_id res chain seq x y z
N MET A 1 -0.47 -13.09 30.52
CA MET A 1 0.13 -13.25 29.17
C MET A 1 0.41 -11.84 28.67
N GLN A 2 1.65 -11.51 28.32
CA GLN A 2 2.04 -10.15 27.99
C GLN A 2 1.56 -9.84 26.57
N LYS A 3 0.70 -8.84 26.42
CA LYS A 3 0.21 -8.39 25.12
C LYS A 3 1.34 -7.66 24.41
N GLU A 4 1.66 -8.07 23.18
CA GLU A 4 2.65 -7.36 22.37
C GLU A 4 1.95 -6.49 21.34
N ALA A 5 2.30 -5.21 21.28
CA ALA A 5 1.79 -4.30 20.26
C ALA A 5 2.36 -4.68 18.88
N ALA A 6 1.48 -4.83 17.89
CA ALA A 6 1.83 -5.35 16.57
C ALA A 6 1.07 -4.62 15.46
N LEU A 7 1.71 -4.54 14.29
CA LEU A 7 1.09 -4.16 13.04
C LEU A 7 0.84 -5.41 12.20
N PHE A 8 -0.39 -5.63 11.79
CA PHE A 8 -0.74 -6.65 10.80
C PHE A 8 -1.22 -6.00 9.50
N VAL A 9 -0.95 -6.67 8.38
CA VAL A 9 -1.40 -6.27 7.06
C VAL A 9 -2.13 -7.44 6.43
N TYR A 10 -3.26 -7.15 5.79
CA TYR A 10 -4.07 -8.10 5.04
C TYR A 10 -4.36 -7.54 3.64
N VAL A 11 -4.02 -8.28 2.59
CA VAL A 11 -4.15 -7.82 1.19
C VAL A 11 -4.94 -8.84 0.38
N ASP A 12 -6.17 -8.49 -0.03
CA ASP A 12 -7.06 -9.32 -0.87
C ASP A 12 -7.02 -8.85 -2.32
N ILE A 13 -6.90 -9.75 -3.30
CA ILE A 13 -7.03 -9.38 -4.71
C ILE A 13 -8.51 -9.11 -5.04
N SER A 14 -8.80 -7.88 -5.47
CA SER A 14 -10.15 -7.52 -5.88
C SER A 14 -10.62 -8.34 -7.08
N ASN A 15 -11.81 -8.95 -6.96
CA ASN A 15 -12.45 -9.72 -8.02
C ASN A 15 -11.56 -10.84 -8.57
N SER A 16 -10.70 -11.44 -7.74
CA SER A 16 -9.79 -12.55 -8.08
C SER A 16 -10.48 -13.66 -8.89
N ARG A 17 -11.71 -14.02 -8.49
CA ARG A 17 -12.53 -15.07 -9.13
C ARG A 17 -12.98 -14.77 -10.56
N THR A 18 -12.94 -13.51 -10.99
CA THR A 18 -13.37 -13.11 -12.34
C THR A 18 -12.25 -12.56 -13.19
N ILE A 19 -11.16 -12.09 -12.58
CA ILE A 19 -10.00 -11.52 -13.29
C ILE A 19 -9.10 -12.64 -13.82
N PHE A 20 -8.94 -13.72 -13.07
CA PHE A 20 -8.06 -14.82 -13.43
C PHE A 20 -8.84 -15.97 -14.09
N SER A 21 -8.20 -16.60 -15.07
CA SER A 21 -8.73 -17.81 -15.72
C SER A 21 -8.47 -19.05 -14.86
N ALA A 22 -7.41 -19.02 -14.05
CA ALA A 22 -7.07 -20.08 -13.10
C ALA A 22 -6.69 -19.50 -11.73
N MET A 23 -7.09 -20.17 -10.64
CA MET A 23 -6.74 -19.73 -9.28
C MET A 23 -5.22 -19.60 -9.06
N SER A 24 -4.44 -20.46 -9.73
CA SER A 24 -2.98 -20.44 -9.67
C SER A 24 -2.35 -19.13 -10.14
N GLU A 25 -3.01 -18.37 -11.02
CA GLU A 25 -2.51 -17.07 -11.49
C GLU A 25 -2.55 -16.03 -10.37
N GLY A 26 -3.68 -15.95 -9.65
CA GLY A 26 -3.79 -15.09 -8.47
C GLY A 26 -2.85 -15.53 -7.36
N THR A 27 -2.76 -16.84 -7.09
CA THR A 27 -1.81 -17.38 -6.10
C THR A 27 -0.35 -17.06 -6.46
N ALA A 28 0.03 -17.09 -7.74
CA ALA A 28 1.38 -16.73 -8.17
C ALA A 28 1.71 -15.26 -7.90
N ILE A 29 0.78 -14.34 -8.18
CA ILE A 29 0.93 -12.92 -7.83
C ILE A 29 1.09 -12.76 -6.32
N LEU A 30 0.27 -13.45 -5.52
CA LEU A 30 0.37 -13.34 -4.07
C LEU A 30 1.69 -13.89 -3.52
N ASN A 31 2.18 -15.02 -4.05
CA ASN A 31 3.48 -15.57 -3.65
C ASN A 31 4.62 -14.61 -3.96
N ASP A 32 4.59 -13.96 -5.11
CA ASP A 32 5.60 -12.96 -5.50
C ASP A 32 5.64 -11.76 -4.54
N PHE A 33 4.46 -11.24 -4.13
CA PHE A 33 4.40 -10.23 -3.06
C PHE A 33 4.85 -10.77 -1.70
N VAL A 34 4.50 -12.02 -1.35
CA VAL A 34 4.94 -12.66 -0.09
C VAL A 34 6.46 -12.77 -0.02
N ASP A 35 7.11 -13.22 -1.10
CA ASP A 35 8.56 -13.36 -1.17
C ASP A 35 9.26 -12.01 -1.03
N MET A 36 8.75 -10.98 -1.72
CA MET A 36 9.23 -9.60 -1.60
C MET A 36 9.11 -9.08 -0.16
N LEU A 37 7.93 -9.24 0.47
CA LEU A 37 7.67 -8.73 1.82
C LEU A 37 8.49 -9.47 2.88
N ASN A 38 8.54 -10.80 2.82
CA ASN A 38 9.33 -11.58 3.78
C ASN A 38 10.83 -11.31 3.65
N THR A 39 11.33 -11.08 2.44
CA THR A 39 12.73 -10.72 2.21
C THR A 39 13.04 -9.33 2.76
N ALA A 40 12.20 -8.33 2.45
CA ALA A 40 12.42 -6.95 2.83
C ALA A 40 12.30 -6.70 4.35
N TYR A 41 11.43 -7.46 5.04
CA TYR A 41 11.08 -7.19 6.44
C TYR A 41 11.50 -8.29 7.42
N LYS A 42 12.35 -9.24 6.99
CA LYS A 42 12.78 -10.43 7.76
C LYS A 42 13.14 -10.15 9.23
N ASP A 43 13.80 -9.02 9.49
CA ASP A 43 14.36 -8.70 10.82
C ASP A 43 13.32 -8.12 11.79
N ILE A 44 12.13 -7.76 11.29
CA ILE A 44 11.04 -7.18 12.08
C ILE A 44 9.75 -7.99 12.04
N LEU A 45 9.74 -9.16 11.38
CA LEU A 45 8.58 -10.05 11.33
C LEU A 45 8.21 -10.56 12.73
N ILE A 46 6.91 -10.53 13.02
CA ILE A 46 6.29 -11.28 14.11
C ILE A 46 5.73 -12.59 13.55
N THR A 47 5.05 -12.48 12.41
CA THR A 47 4.46 -13.60 11.69
C THR A 47 4.78 -13.38 10.22
N PRO A 48 5.46 -14.34 9.57
CA PRO A 48 5.76 -14.24 8.14
C PRO A 48 4.51 -13.98 7.32
N PHE A 49 4.66 -13.18 6.26
CA PHE A 49 3.61 -13.03 5.27
C PHE A 49 3.35 -14.38 4.61
N SER A 50 2.08 -14.76 4.53
CA SER A 50 1.64 -16.02 3.94
C SER A 50 0.28 -15.85 3.27
N ILE A 51 -0.03 -16.75 2.34
CA ILE A 51 -1.34 -16.77 1.70
C ILE A 51 -2.39 -17.30 2.69
N LYS A 52 -3.47 -16.56 2.82
CA LYS A 52 -4.66 -16.89 3.61
C LYS A 52 -5.87 -17.03 2.69
N ASP A 53 -6.60 -18.12 2.89
CA ASP A 53 -7.86 -18.46 2.20
C ASP A 53 -7.79 -18.50 0.65
N GLY A 54 -6.57 -18.48 0.09
CA GLY A 54 -6.26 -18.70 -1.33
C GLY A 54 -6.23 -17.44 -2.19
N ASP A 55 -6.75 -16.32 -1.72
CA ASP A 55 -6.85 -15.05 -2.47
C ASP A 55 -6.35 -13.82 -1.70
N ALA A 56 -5.82 -14.00 -0.48
CA ALA A 56 -5.25 -12.93 0.30
C ALA A 56 -3.86 -13.25 0.86
N ILE A 57 -3.10 -12.20 1.16
CA ILE A 57 -1.86 -12.25 1.95
C ILE A 57 -2.16 -11.71 3.34
N VAL A 58 -1.52 -12.28 4.34
CA VAL A 58 -1.53 -11.76 5.71
C VAL A 58 -0.19 -11.97 6.38
N GLY A 59 0.26 -10.97 7.14
CA GLY A 59 1.50 -11.03 7.90
C GLY A 59 1.57 -9.92 8.95
N GLY A 60 2.53 -10.03 9.86
CA GLY A 60 2.66 -9.12 10.99
C GLY A 60 4.10 -8.72 11.27
N VAL A 61 4.31 -7.47 11.67
CA VAL A 61 5.61 -6.87 12.00
C VAL A 61 5.57 -6.13 13.33
N ARG A 62 6.73 -6.06 14.01
CA ARG A 62 6.89 -5.38 15.31
C ARG A 62 6.93 -3.87 15.18
N ASP A 63 7.43 -3.35 14.06
CA ASP A 63 7.63 -1.92 13.83
C ASP A 63 6.44 -1.31 13.08
N PHE A 64 5.80 -0.30 13.66
CA PHE A 64 4.63 0.33 13.02
C PHE A 64 5.04 1.19 11.84
N THR A 65 6.26 1.73 11.82
CA THR A 65 6.78 2.54 10.70
C THR A 65 6.85 1.75 9.40
N ALA A 66 6.97 0.42 9.51
CA ALA A 66 6.93 -0.48 8.37
C ALA A 66 5.62 -0.37 7.57
N LEU A 67 4.52 0.14 8.14
CA LEU A 67 3.26 0.30 7.39
C LEU A 67 3.44 1.14 6.11
N LEU A 68 4.09 2.28 6.23
CA LEU A 68 4.33 3.16 5.07
C LEU A 68 5.24 2.47 4.05
N HIS A 69 6.30 1.82 4.53
CA HIS A 69 7.26 1.14 3.67
C HIS A 69 6.64 -0.07 2.97
N ILE A 70 5.83 -0.88 3.66
CA ILE A 70 5.13 -2.03 3.08
C ILE A 70 4.21 -1.54 1.96
N TYR A 71 3.39 -0.52 2.23
CA TYR A 71 2.48 0.04 1.23
C TYR A 71 3.24 0.61 0.01
N SER A 72 4.30 1.38 0.25
CA SER A 72 5.15 1.92 -0.82
C SER A 72 5.84 0.81 -1.63
N ASN A 73 6.40 -0.21 -0.98
CA ASN A 73 7.07 -1.32 -1.67
C ASN A 73 6.08 -2.14 -2.49
N CYS A 74 4.86 -2.39 -2.00
CA CYS A 74 3.81 -3.03 -2.78
C CYS A 74 3.47 -2.22 -4.04
N LEU A 75 3.35 -0.90 -3.92
CA LEU A 75 3.12 -0.02 -5.07
C LEU A 75 4.29 -0.04 -6.06
N THR A 76 5.52 0.17 -5.59
CA THR A 76 6.72 0.18 -6.44
C THR A 76 6.86 -1.16 -7.16
N HIS A 77 6.72 -2.27 -6.43
CA HIS A 77 6.81 -3.62 -7.00
C HIS A 77 5.75 -3.87 -8.07
N TYR A 78 4.49 -3.52 -7.82
CA TYR A 78 3.39 -3.66 -8.79
C TYR A 78 3.67 -2.94 -10.11
N TYR A 79 4.33 -1.78 -10.05
CA TYR A 79 4.66 -0.99 -11.22
C TYR A 79 6.03 -1.32 -11.85
N SER A 80 6.82 -2.18 -11.21
CA SER A 80 8.16 -2.54 -11.68
C SER A 80 8.11 -3.31 -13.00
N GLU A 81 9.15 -3.15 -13.80
CA GLU A 81 9.30 -3.89 -15.05
C GLU A 81 9.45 -5.40 -14.80
N ASP A 82 10.07 -5.80 -13.68
CA ASP A 82 10.22 -7.20 -13.29
C ASP A 82 8.87 -7.86 -13.01
N PHE A 83 7.98 -7.17 -12.27
CA PHE A 83 6.62 -7.65 -12.03
C PHE A 83 5.83 -7.73 -13.34
N LYS A 84 5.87 -6.67 -14.16
CA LYS A 84 5.19 -6.63 -15.47
C LYS A 84 5.69 -7.72 -16.41
N THR A 85 6.99 -8.01 -16.40
CA THR A 85 7.60 -9.06 -17.22
C THR A 85 7.20 -10.45 -16.75
N SER A 86 7.25 -10.69 -15.44
CA SER A 86 6.90 -11.98 -14.82
C SER A 86 5.44 -12.35 -15.08
N PHE A 87 4.55 -11.35 -15.05
CA PHE A 87 3.11 -11.53 -15.26
C PHE A 87 2.61 -11.00 -16.61
N LYS A 88 3.47 -10.96 -17.64
CA LYS A 88 3.13 -10.42 -18.97
C LYS A 88 1.95 -11.10 -19.68
N HIS A 89 1.66 -12.34 -19.29
CA HIS A 89 0.58 -13.14 -19.84
C HIS A 89 -0.80 -12.75 -19.25
N LEU A 90 -0.84 -11.94 -18.18
CA LEU A 90 -2.06 -11.51 -17.51
C LEU A 90 -2.48 -10.11 -17.98
N PRO A 91 -3.58 -9.96 -18.72
CA PRO A 91 -4.04 -8.66 -19.21
C PRO A 91 -4.31 -7.65 -18.09
N ALA A 92 -4.73 -8.11 -16.92
CA ALA A 92 -5.01 -7.24 -15.77
C ALA A 92 -3.74 -6.59 -15.18
N VAL A 93 -2.57 -7.23 -15.35
CA VAL A 93 -1.28 -6.64 -14.99
C VAL A 93 -0.83 -5.65 -16.06
N GLN A 94 -0.88 -6.05 -17.33
CA GLN A 94 -0.39 -5.22 -18.44
C GLN A 94 -1.20 -3.92 -18.61
N ASN A 95 -2.51 -3.99 -18.37
CA ASN A 95 -3.40 -2.84 -18.47
C ASN A 95 -3.52 -2.07 -17.14
N GLU A 96 -2.76 -2.45 -16.11
CA GLU A 96 -2.78 -1.83 -14.78
C GLU A 96 -4.21 -1.77 -14.17
N THR A 97 -5.02 -2.81 -14.39
CA THR A 97 -6.41 -2.89 -13.90
C THR A 97 -6.59 -3.80 -12.70
N LEU A 98 -5.53 -4.49 -12.28
CA LEU A 98 -5.52 -5.28 -11.06
C LEU A 98 -5.58 -4.35 -9.83
N ASN A 99 -6.50 -4.65 -8.91
CA ASN A 99 -6.69 -3.89 -7.69
C ASN A 99 -6.62 -4.81 -6.47
N PHE A 100 -6.21 -4.25 -5.34
CA PHE A 100 -6.02 -4.98 -4.08
C PHE A 100 -6.72 -4.22 -2.94
N TYR A 101 -7.35 -4.92 -2.02
CA TYR A 101 -7.88 -4.34 -0.79
C TYR A 101 -6.84 -4.49 0.32
N PHE A 102 -6.15 -3.38 0.61
CA PHE A 102 -5.06 -3.32 1.58
C PHE A 102 -5.59 -2.86 2.94
N GLY A 103 -5.72 -3.81 3.86
CA GLY A 103 -6.10 -3.57 5.24
C GLY A 103 -4.89 -3.55 6.16
N ALA A 104 -4.78 -2.52 7.00
CA ALA A 104 -3.80 -2.43 8.07
C ALA A 104 -4.49 -2.49 9.42
N GLY A 105 -3.93 -3.26 10.34
CA GLY A 105 -4.45 -3.47 11.69
C GLY A 105 -3.39 -3.20 12.73
N ILE A 106 -3.59 -2.16 13.53
CA ILE A 106 -2.73 -1.82 14.67
C ILE A 106 -3.43 -2.26 15.95
N GLY A 107 -2.76 -3.08 16.76
CA GLY A 107 -3.38 -3.63 17.96
C GLY A 107 -2.39 -4.45 18.75
N TYR A 108 -2.89 -5.47 19.46
CA TYR A 108 -2.08 -6.41 20.21
C TYR A 108 -2.23 -7.82 19.65
N ILE A 109 -1.18 -8.62 19.84
CA ILE A 109 -1.23 -10.09 19.68
C ILE A 109 -1.26 -10.78 21.04
N ASP A 110 -2.04 -11.84 21.10
CA ASP A 110 -2.16 -12.72 22.26
C ASP A 110 -1.38 -14.03 22.06
N THR A 111 -1.28 -14.54 20.82
CA THR A 111 -0.46 -15.72 20.47
C THR A 111 0.52 -15.41 19.35
N GLN A 112 1.83 -15.63 19.62
CA GLN A 112 2.87 -15.61 18.60
C GLN A 112 3.01 -16.97 17.92
N SER A 113 3.01 -16.98 16.60
CA SER A 113 3.26 -18.17 15.79
C SER A 113 3.70 -17.76 14.39
N ASP A 114 4.52 -18.61 13.77
CA ASP A 114 4.83 -18.52 12.34
C ASP A 114 3.65 -18.98 11.48
N ASN A 115 2.67 -19.69 12.07
CA ASN A 115 1.45 -20.11 11.40
C ASN A 115 0.33 -19.10 11.69
N ILE A 116 -0.06 -18.34 10.66
CA ILE A 116 -1.11 -17.32 10.79
C ILE A 116 -2.44 -17.88 11.31
N ASN A 117 -2.74 -19.15 11.06
CA ASN A 117 -4.00 -19.76 11.51
C ASN A 117 -4.07 -19.97 13.04
N ILE A 118 -2.97 -19.75 13.75
CA ILE A 118 -2.84 -19.91 15.21
C ILE A 118 -2.64 -18.54 15.90
N VAL A 119 -2.27 -17.51 15.13
CA VAL A 119 -2.11 -16.15 15.63
C VAL A 119 -3.47 -15.55 15.95
N ASN A 120 -3.62 -15.09 17.19
CA ASN A 120 -4.81 -14.36 17.63
C ASN A 120 -4.38 -13.00 18.17
N GLY A 121 -5.23 -12.01 17.96
CA GLY A 121 -4.99 -10.64 18.42
C GLY A 121 -5.95 -9.64 17.79
N THR A 122 -6.06 -8.47 18.40
CA THR A 122 -6.83 -7.37 17.82
C THR A 122 -6.19 -6.84 16.55
N SER A 123 -4.85 -6.89 16.43
CA SER A 123 -4.13 -6.43 15.23
C SER A 123 -4.57 -7.19 13.97
N ILE A 124 -4.67 -8.53 14.01
CA ILE A 124 -5.07 -9.33 12.85
C ILE A 124 -6.55 -9.15 12.50
N ILE A 125 -7.42 -9.05 13.51
CA ILE A 125 -8.85 -8.78 13.32
C ILE A 125 -9.02 -7.42 12.63
N ASN A 126 -8.36 -6.38 13.16
CA ASN A 126 -8.37 -5.03 12.60
C ASN A 126 -7.89 -5.01 11.14
N ALA A 127 -6.85 -5.77 10.79
CA ALA A 127 -6.33 -5.81 9.42
C ALA A 127 -7.35 -6.42 8.42
N ILE A 128 -7.99 -7.52 8.80
CA ILE A 128 -9.01 -8.18 7.99
C ILE A 128 -10.24 -7.27 7.83
N GLU A 129 -10.73 -6.69 8.93
CA GLU A 129 -11.86 -5.77 8.91
C GLU A 129 -11.57 -4.51 8.08
N ALA A 130 -10.35 -3.96 8.19
CA ALA A 130 -9.92 -2.82 7.39
C ALA A 130 -9.96 -3.13 5.88
N SER A 131 -9.50 -4.32 5.46
CA SER A 131 -9.59 -4.75 4.07
C SER A 131 -11.04 -4.86 3.58
N ASN A 132 -11.94 -5.39 4.43
CA ASN A 132 -13.38 -5.45 4.12
C ASN A 132 -14.03 -4.06 4.01
N ILE A 133 -13.58 -3.10 4.83
CA ILE A 133 -14.02 -1.70 4.72
C ILE A 133 -13.53 -1.09 3.39
N ALA A 134 -12.25 -1.25 3.04
CA ALA A 134 -11.71 -0.79 1.75
C ALA A 134 -12.49 -1.36 0.55
N LYS A 135 -12.87 -2.65 0.62
CA LYS A 135 -13.73 -3.33 -0.36
C LYS A 135 -15.13 -2.72 -0.44
N THR A 136 -15.74 -2.44 0.69
CA THR A 136 -17.08 -1.84 0.77
C THR A 136 -17.09 -0.43 0.20
N ILE A 137 -16.11 0.41 0.56
CA ILE A 137 -15.93 1.77 0.02
C ILE A 137 -15.80 1.68 -1.51
N THR A 138 -14.90 0.84 -2.01
CA THR A 138 -14.65 0.69 -3.45
C THR A 138 -15.90 0.25 -4.22
N LYS A 139 -16.66 -0.72 -3.69
CA LYS A 139 -17.92 -1.18 -4.31
C LYS A 139 -19.02 -0.12 -4.27
N SER A 140 -19.10 0.66 -3.19
CA SER A 140 -20.09 1.74 -3.08
C SER A 140 -19.84 2.84 -4.11
N GLN A 141 -18.57 3.24 -4.30
CA GLN A 141 -18.19 4.33 -5.19
C GLN A 141 -18.24 3.93 -6.67
N THR A 142 -18.01 2.65 -7.00
CA THR A 142 -18.11 2.16 -8.39
C THR A 142 -19.55 1.97 -8.87
N ASN A 143 -20.50 1.70 -7.96
CA ASN A 143 -21.92 1.48 -8.30
C ASN A 143 -22.80 2.73 -8.16
N GLN A 144 -22.30 3.82 -7.57
CA GLN A 144 -23.03 5.09 -7.51
C GLN A 144 -23.00 5.78 -8.88
N LYS A 145 -24.18 5.97 -9.50
CA LYS A 145 -24.36 7.02 -10.52
C LYS A 145 -23.90 8.34 -9.89
N LYS A 146 -23.11 9.14 -10.62
CA LYS A 146 -22.47 10.43 -10.24
C LYS A 146 -23.31 11.48 -9.49
N SER A 147 -24.58 11.22 -9.16
CA SER A 147 -25.53 12.15 -8.55
C SER A 147 -26.06 11.75 -7.17
N ALA A 148 -25.54 10.69 -6.52
CA ALA A 148 -26.01 10.30 -5.19
C ALA A 148 -24.93 10.56 -4.14
N VAL A 149 -25.04 11.72 -3.48
CA VAL A 149 -24.39 11.98 -2.20
C VAL A 149 -24.96 10.97 -1.19
N SER A 150 -24.24 9.91 -0.87
CA SER A 150 -24.49 9.14 0.36
C SER A 150 -23.20 8.49 0.91
N ASN A 151 -22.88 8.94 2.13
CA ASN A 151 -21.83 8.56 3.08
C ASN A 151 -20.40 9.06 2.82
N ASN A 152 -20.26 10.37 3.00
CA ASN A 152 -19.07 11.21 2.93
C ASN A 152 -18.01 10.99 4.05
N GLU A 153 -17.94 9.82 4.70
CA GLU A 153 -17.13 9.65 5.93
C GLU A 153 -15.84 8.85 5.75
N ASN A 154 -15.60 8.23 4.59
CA ASN A 154 -14.46 7.35 4.40
C ASN A 154 -13.62 7.70 3.18
N TYR A 155 -12.32 7.38 3.26
CA TYR A 155 -11.32 7.73 2.27
C TYR A 155 -11.31 6.74 1.10
N PHE A 156 -11.65 7.20 -0.10
CA PHE A 156 -11.72 6.37 -1.30
C PHE A 156 -10.44 6.46 -2.16
N PHE A 157 -9.71 5.36 -2.27
CA PHE A 157 -8.47 5.27 -3.04
C PHE A 157 -8.74 4.97 -4.52
N ALA A 158 -9.02 6.01 -5.30
CA ALA A 158 -9.36 5.85 -6.72
C ALA A 158 -8.14 5.62 -7.62
N LYS A 159 -7.02 6.30 -7.33
CA LYS A 159 -5.83 6.37 -8.19
C LYS A 159 -4.83 5.25 -7.92
N GLN A 160 -4.82 4.69 -6.71
CA GLN A 160 -3.88 3.62 -6.36
C GLN A 160 -4.47 2.22 -6.60
N PRO A 161 -3.69 1.23 -7.09
CA PRO A 161 -4.14 -0.15 -7.22
C PRO A 161 -4.41 -0.79 -5.85
N PHE A 162 -3.69 -0.37 -4.81
CA PHE A 162 -3.90 -0.80 -3.42
C PHE A 162 -4.87 0.14 -2.69
N LYS A 163 -6.10 -0.31 -2.51
CA LYS A 163 -7.19 0.38 -1.81
C LYS A 163 -6.95 0.27 -0.30
N PHE A 164 -6.46 1.35 0.30
CA PHE A 164 -5.98 1.35 1.68
C PHE A 164 -7.09 1.64 2.69
N TYR A 165 -7.05 0.93 3.83
CA TYR A 165 -7.71 1.33 5.05
C TYR A 165 -6.95 0.79 6.27
N CYS A 166 -7.00 1.51 7.38
CA CYS A 166 -6.36 1.17 8.65
C CYS A 166 -7.41 1.19 9.77
N LEU A 167 -7.39 0.13 10.58
CA LEU A 167 -8.05 0.09 11.88
C LEU A 167 -7.01 -0.03 12.99
N ALA A 168 -7.32 0.59 14.12
CA ALA A 168 -6.50 0.51 15.32
C ALA A 168 -7.40 0.36 16.55
N ASP A 169 -6.89 -0.25 17.63
CA ASP A 169 -7.65 -0.43 18.88
C ASP A 169 -8.23 0.88 19.42
N SER A 170 -7.51 2.00 19.24
CA SER A 170 -8.07 3.34 19.36
C SER A 170 -8.48 3.83 17.98
N GLN A 171 -9.80 3.98 17.77
CA GLN A 171 -10.38 4.44 16.50
C GLN A 171 -9.77 5.77 16.02
N SER A 172 -9.47 6.69 16.94
CA SER A 172 -8.86 7.98 16.60
C SER A 172 -7.50 7.83 15.91
N PHE A 173 -6.71 6.82 16.28
CA PHE A 173 -5.41 6.56 15.65
C PHE A 173 -5.60 6.02 14.24
N GLY A 174 -6.49 5.05 14.05
CA GLY A 174 -6.81 4.53 12.71
C GLY A 174 -7.29 5.63 11.76
N ASN A 175 -8.16 6.52 12.24
CA ASN A 175 -8.66 7.66 11.44
C ASN A 175 -7.55 8.62 10.99
N VAL A 176 -6.58 8.92 11.87
CA VAL A 176 -5.43 9.78 11.51
C VAL A 176 -4.55 9.10 10.47
N VAL A 177 -4.25 7.80 10.62
CA VAL A 177 -3.50 7.04 9.61
C VAL A 177 -4.21 7.08 8.26
N ASN A 178 -5.53 6.84 8.24
CA ASN A 178 -6.32 6.88 7.02
C ASN A 178 -6.28 8.26 6.34
N ALA A 179 -6.42 9.34 7.11
CA ALA A 179 -6.36 10.71 6.60
C ALA A 179 -5.00 11.02 5.96
N LEU A 180 -3.91 10.65 6.64
CA LEU A 180 -2.55 10.91 6.18
C LEU A 180 -2.21 10.08 4.94
N PHE A 181 -2.58 8.81 4.90
CA PHE A 181 -2.39 7.96 3.72
C PHE A 181 -3.19 8.48 2.53
N PHE A 182 -4.44 8.90 2.74
CA PHE A 182 -5.26 9.49 1.67
C PHE A 182 -4.66 10.81 1.16
N LEU A 183 -4.16 11.66 2.05
CA LEU A 183 -3.46 12.87 1.64
C LEU A 183 -2.25 12.53 0.76
N ALA A 184 -1.38 11.64 1.22
CA ALA A 184 -0.14 11.29 0.53
C ALA A 184 -0.38 10.60 -0.82
N PHE A 185 -1.22 9.58 -0.85
CA PHE A 185 -1.32 8.66 -1.99
C PHE A 185 -2.52 8.93 -2.90
N GLU A 186 -3.43 9.84 -2.55
CA GLU A 186 -4.58 10.18 -3.40
C GLU A 186 -4.70 11.67 -3.67
N GLN A 187 -4.62 12.53 -2.65
CA GLN A 187 -4.87 13.97 -2.83
C GLN A 187 -3.69 14.70 -3.48
N LEU A 188 -2.47 14.45 -3.02
CA LEU A 188 -1.27 15.12 -3.52
C LEU A 188 -0.81 14.63 -4.90
N ILE A 189 -1.34 13.49 -5.37
CA ILE A 189 -1.06 12.92 -6.69
C ILE A 189 -2.18 13.34 -7.65
N ARG A 190 -1.93 14.31 -8.53
CA ARG A 190 -3.00 14.89 -9.39
C ARG A 190 -3.12 14.24 -10.77
N SER A 191 -2.11 13.48 -11.19
CA SER A 191 -2.08 12.82 -12.50
C SER A 191 -1.16 11.60 -12.50
N ASP A 192 -1.37 10.70 -13.47
CA ASP A 192 -0.54 9.49 -13.67
C ASP A 192 0.94 9.85 -13.86
N LYS A 193 1.23 10.98 -14.52
CA LYS A 193 2.61 11.48 -14.68
C LYS A 193 3.25 11.89 -13.35
N GLN A 194 2.48 12.49 -12.45
CA GLN A 194 2.98 12.82 -11.12
C GLN A 194 3.15 11.57 -10.26
N GLN A 195 2.24 10.60 -10.38
CA GLN A 195 2.38 9.31 -9.70
C GLN A 195 3.68 8.61 -10.15
N GLN A 196 3.94 8.56 -11.45
CA GLN A 196 5.17 8.01 -12.00
C GLN A 196 6.40 8.79 -11.52
N LEU A 197 6.37 10.13 -11.56
CA LEU A 197 7.47 10.96 -11.04
C LEU A 197 7.77 10.65 -9.57
N PHE A 198 6.75 10.57 -8.72
CA PHE A 198 6.91 10.36 -7.29
C PHE A 198 7.48 8.97 -7.02
N ARG A 199 7.01 7.95 -7.74
CA ARG A 199 7.54 6.58 -7.65
C ARG A 199 9.02 6.51 -8.04
N VAL A 200 9.40 7.05 -9.20
CA VAL A 200 10.80 7.06 -9.65
C VAL A 200 11.69 7.76 -8.62
N LYS A 201 11.21 8.86 -8.04
CA LYS A 201 11.91 9.59 -6.98
C LYS A 201 12.01 8.84 -5.65
N ASP A 202 11.03 8.00 -5.35
CA ASP A 202 11.03 7.18 -4.13
C ASP A 202 11.98 5.99 -4.26
N GLU A 203 12.08 5.41 -5.46
CA GLU A 203 12.98 4.30 -5.78
C GLU A 203 14.42 4.77 -5.99
N HIS A 204 14.60 5.92 -6.65
CA HIS A 204 15.88 6.50 -7.02
C HIS A 204 15.96 7.99 -6.60
N PRO A 205 16.07 8.29 -5.29
CA PRO A 205 16.11 9.67 -4.79
C PRO A 205 17.31 10.47 -5.34
N GLU A 206 18.39 9.80 -5.69
CA GLU A 206 19.63 10.36 -6.23
C GLU A 206 19.56 10.73 -7.71
N TYR A 207 18.57 10.22 -8.45
CA TYR A 207 18.50 10.45 -9.89
C TYR A 207 18.38 11.94 -10.23
N SER A 208 19.17 12.33 -11.23
CA SER A 208 19.06 13.62 -11.89
C SER A 208 17.76 13.70 -12.70
N ASN A 209 17.35 14.93 -13.06
CA ASN A 209 16.19 15.13 -13.92
C ASN A 209 16.29 14.39 -15.26
N ILE A 210 17.50 14.15 -15.77
CA ILE A 210 17.70 13.42 -17.02
C ILE A 210 17.40 11.94 -16.80
N GLU A 211 17.95 11.32 -15.77
CA GLU A 211 17.73 9.90 -15.45
C GLU A 211 16.26 9.61 -15.19
N ILE A 212 15.59 10.45 -14.38
CA ILE A 212 14.15 10.37 -14.14
C ILE A 212 13.37 10.42 -15.46
N GLY A 213 13.70 11.39 -16.32
CA GLY A 213 12.98 11.55 -17.57
C GLY A 213 13.20 10.40 -18.56
N MET A 214 14.38 9.78 -18.56
CA MET A 214 14.65 8.58 -19.36
C MET A 214 13.78 7.41 -18.88
N GLU A 215 13.70 7.19 -17.58
CA GLU A 215 12.85 6.15 -16.97
C GLU A 215 11.35 6.43 -17.18
N MET A 216 10.96 7.70 -17.18
CA MET A 216 9.60 8.11 -17.54
C MET A 216 9.29 8.01 -19.05
N GLY A 217 10.22 7.51 -19.87
CA GLY A 217 10.03 7.25 -21.30
C GLY A 217 10.29 8.45 -22.21
N TYR A 218 11.01 9.48 -21.76
CA TYR A 218 11.37 10.64 -22.58
C TYR A 218 12.67 10.45 -23.39
N SER A 219 13.01 9.20 -23.74
CA SER A 219 14.27 8.83 -24.42
C SER A 219 14.45 9.42 -25.82
N THR A 220 13.38 9.92 -26.44
CA THR A 220 13.41 10.55 -27.77
C THR A 220 13.68 12.04 -27.74
N LEU A 221 13.70 12.67 -26.54
CA LEU A 221 13.92 14.10 -26.37
C LEU A 221 15.41 14.44 -26.16
N SER A 222 15.78 15.70 -26.40
CA SER A 222 17.11 16.18 -26.03
C SER A 222 17.28 16.22 -24.51
N LYS A 223 18.52 16.05 -24.01
CA LYS A 223 18.80 16.12 -22.56
C LYS A 223 18.31 17.42 -21.91
N ALA A 224 18.39 18.55 -22.63
CA ALA A 224 17.93 19.83 -22.15
C ALA A 224 16.40 19.87 -22.01
N ASP A 225 15.68 19.34 -22.99
CA ASP A 225 14.22 19.27 -22.97
C ASP A 225 13.72 18.33 -21.86
N ILE A 226 14.38 17.19 -21.66
CA ILE A 226 14.08 16.25 -20.56
C ILE A 226 14.22 16.98 -19.23
N SER A 227 15.37 17.62 -18.99
CA SER A 227 15.65 18.29 -17.71
C SER A 227 14.64 19.41 -17.42
N SER A 228 14.32 20.22 -18.43
CA SER A 228 13.31 21.28 -18.33
C SER A 228 11.93 20.70 -18.00
N ARG A 229 11.51 19.64 -18.70
CA ARG A 229 10.20 19.02 -18.50
C ARG A 229 10.03 18.41 -17.12
N ILE A 230 11.04 17.70 -16.62
CA ILE A 230 11.02 17.14 -15.26
C ILE A 230 11.03 18.26 -14.21
N SER A 231 11.80 19.34 -14.42
CA SER A 231 11.79 20.50 -13.54
C SER A 231 10.40 21.14 -13.45
N VAL A 232 9.74 21.34 -14.59
CA VAL A 232 8.38 21.89 -14.65
C VAL A 232 7.36 20.96 -14.02
N LEU A 233 7.47 19.64 -14.25
CA LEU A 233 6.58 18.66 -13.63
C LEU A 233 6.75 18.66 -12.10
N MET A 234 8.00 18.72 -11.62
CA MET A 234 8.33 18.80 -10.20
C MET A 234 7.77 20.08 -9.57
N ALA A 235 8.01 21.24 -10.18
CA ALA A 235 7.57 22.54 -9.68
C ALA A 235 6.04 22.67 -9.62
N ASN A 236 5.32 22.02 -10.54
CA ASN A 236 3.86 22.01 -10.57
C ASN A 236 3.24 20.82 -9.80
N SER A 237 4.07 20.04 -9.10
CA SER A 237 3.64 18.94 -8.25
C SER A 237 3.76 19.30 -6.79
N ASP A 238 3.04 18.59 -5.94
CA ASP A 238 3.17 18.72 -4.49
C ASP A 238 4.26 17.79 -3.91
N TYR A 239 5.31 17.46 -4.67
CA TYR A 239 6.30 16.42 -4.29
C TYR A 239 6.94 16.67 -2.91
N TYR A 240 7.36 17.90 -2.63
CA TYR A 240 7.97 18.22 -1.32
C TYR A 240 6.98 18.06 -0.17
N LEU A 241 5.71 18.43 -0.39
CA LEU A 241 4.66 18.22 0.60
C LEU A 241 4.36 16.72 0.76
N TYR A 242 4.35 15.95 -0.34
CA TYR A 242 4.23 14.49 -0.32
C TYR A 242 5.33 13.85 0.52
N THR A 243 6.60 14.21 0.30
CA THR A 243 7.73 13.73 1.09
C THR A 243 7.58 14.10 2.57
N LYS A 244 7.17 15.34 2.86
CA LYS A 244 6.95 15.81 4.23
C LYS A 244 5.83 15.04 4.94
N VAL A 245 4.68 14.86 4.29
CA VAL A 245 3.55 14.09 4.84
C VAL A 245 3.97 12.64 5.12
N ARG A 246 4.77 12.02 4.25
CA ARG A 246 5.30 10.68 4.48
C ARG A 246 6.22 10.59 5.69
N GLN A 247 7.08 11.58 5.91
CA GLN A 247 7.86 11.68 7.15
C GLN A 247 6.96 11.85 8.38
N ASP A 248 5.90 12.65 8.27
CA ASP A 248 4.95 12.87 9.37
C ASP A 248 4.14 11.61 9.70
N ILE A 249 3.82 10.78 8.70
CA ILE A 249 3.27 9.42 8.91
C ILE A 249 4.22 8.57 9.75
N ILE A 250 5.51 8.55 9.40
CA ILE A 250 6.53 7.78 10.14
C ILE A 250 6.62 8.28 11.59
N HIS A 251 6.74 9.58 11.81
CA HIS A 251 6.79 10.15 13.16
C HIS A 251 5.56 9.80 13.98
N PHE A 252 4.37 9.91 13.38
CA PHE A 252 3.12 9.53 14.04
C PHE A 252 3.09 8.05 14.44
N LEU A 253 3.54 7.15 13.54
CA LEU A 253 3.57 5.71 13.81
C LEU A 253 4.59 5.35 14.91
N VAL A 254 5.74 6.02 14.95
CA VAL A 254 6.73 5.89 16.04
C VAL A 254 6.10 6.26 17.38
N ASP A 255 5.44 7.42 17.46
CA ASP A 255 4.87 7.89 18.71
C ASP A 255 3.67 7.05 19.16
N LEU A 256 2.84 6.62 18.20
CA LEU A 256 1.76 5.66 18.44
C LEU A 256 2.30 4.35 19.05
N GLN A 257 3.37 3.79 18.48
CA GLN A 257 3.97 2.56 18.99
C GLN A 257 4.52 2.74 20.42
N LYS A 258 5.13 3.89 20.73
CA LYS A 258 5.57 4.21 22.10
C LYS A 258 4.40 4.28 23.07
N ILE A 259 3.31 4.94 22.69
CA ILE A 259 2.09 5.05 23.52
C ILE A 259 1.54 3.66 23.83
N MET A 260 1.43 2.79 22.83
CA MET A 260 0.92 1.43 23.01
C MET A 260 1.86 0.56 23.85
N LYS A 261 3.18 0.68 23.68
CA LYS A 261 4.17 -0.01 24.52
C LYS A 261 4.17 0.46 25.98
N GLY A 262 3.91 1.75 26.22
CA GLY A 262 3.80 2.31 27.57
C GLY A 262 2.48 2.03 28.27
N SER A 263 1.50 1.47 27.57
CA SER A 263 0.16 1.13 28.08
C SER A 263 -0.01 -0.38 28.39
N ALA A 264 1.03 -1.19 28.15
CA ALA A 264 1.03 -2.65 28.27
C ALA A 264 1.64 -3.17 29.58
#